data_AF-A0A5N5T8N3-F1
#
_entry.id   AF-A0A5N5T8N3-F1
#
_cell.length_a   1.000
_cell.length_b   1.000
_cell.length_c   1.000
_cell.angle_alpha   90.00
_cell.angle_beta   90.00
_cell.angle_gamma   90.00
#
_symmetry.space_group_name_H-M   'P 1'
#
loop_
_entity.id
_entity.type
_entity.pdbx_description
1 polymer ?
#
loop_
_entity_poly.entity_id
_entity_poly.type
_entity_poly.pdbx_seq_one_letter_code
_entity_poly.pdbx_strand_id
1 'polypeptide(L)'
;MFLSSNNYNDYITPSVFGDLIYDNFIYDICKILDLCILYGISNSPLLERLLSCVFTHQPKYYNDLSEFSLSLFSVLKNLEEKLGVSEGMLVPCSLASEESKMSLEELGDIIEYMMDSFCSLQAFLTIFPKACETFHVKDFELRLSSFYERAVPKLVDHLSTDKEMQLEELAIKRELREKLDVVRLSILTIFREILNYICLSPKEDASDLNAKTLSEKIESFSHILTSSVEEKVFITDYNASYDLSADILYFKEKGADLTTLTFIKEAVESIVNEVSSSMVLEEGDEPSEEEEIAKKNEVGQLWLPNEGVPFGDTSGMNGYYAGQTNSLSPVEVESLVSGVQDLFPELGSGFIKECLRSINSQNATTTTTTTTTTTTTTRREKIP
;
A
#
# COMPACT_ATOMS: atom_id res chain seq x y z
N MET A 1 -13.78 35.83 -12.80
CA MET A 1 -13.20 36.08 -11.46
C MET A 1 -11.71 35.76 -11.38
N PHE A 2 -11.15 34.85 -12.18
CA PHE A 2 -9.78 34.31 -12.04
C PHE A 2 -8.64 35.08 -12.72
N LEU A 3 -8.87 36.31 -13.14
CA LEU A 3 -7.84 37.10 -13.81
C LEU A 3 -7.76 38.43 -13.08
N SER A 4 -6.98 38.48 -12.00
CA SER A 4 -6.55 39.74 -11.36
C SER A 4 -5.65 40.60 -12.27
N SER A 5 -5.71 40.37 -13.59
CA SER A 5 -4.90 41.04 -14.61
C SER A 5 -5.70 41.39 -15.87
N ASN A 6 -7.00 41.11 -15.94
CA ASN A 6 -7.79 41.47 -17.13
C ASN A 6 -8.61 42.74 -16.86
N ASN A 7 -8.07 43.85 -17.37
CA ASN A 7 -8.53 45.25 -17.30
C ASN A 7 -8.06 46.04 -16.08
N TYR A 8 -7.33 47.12 -16.35
CA TYR A 8 -6.74 48.08 -15.40
C TYR A 8 -7.74 48.76 -14.44
N ASN A 9 -9.04 48.43 -14.50
CA ASN A 9 -10.10 49.08 -13.71
C ASN A 9 -10.82 48.15 -12.71
N ASP A 10 -10.66 46.82 -12.78
CA ASP A 10 -11.38 45.86 -11.92
C ASP A 10 -10.39 45.01 -11.11
N TYR A 11 -9.63 45.65 -10.21
CA TYR A 11 -8.68 44.96 -9.34
C TYR A 11 -9.26 44.75 -7.94
N ILE A 12 -9.33 43.49 -7.50
CA ILE A 12 -9.55 43.11 -6.10
C ILE A 12 -8.18 42.84 -5.50
N THR A 13 -7.87 43.46 -4.36
CA THR A 13 -6.60 43.18 -3.67
C THR A 13 -6.53 41.72 -3.21
N PRO A 14 -5.34 41.09 -3.23
CA PRO A 14 -5.07 39.72 -2.78
C PRO A 14 -5.80 39.30 -1.49
N SER A 15 -5.74 40.14 -0.44
CA SER A 15 -6.40 39.87 0.85
C SER A 15 -7.93 39.88 0.71
N VAL A 16 -8.50 40.92 0.10
CA VAL A 16 -9.96 41.03 -0.11
C VAL A 16 -10.48 39.90 -0.99
N PHE A 17 -9.71 39.44 -1.97
CA PHE A 17 -10.05 38.27 -2.76
C PHE A 17 -10.11 37.01 -1.90
N GLY A 18 -9.09 36.77 -1.07
CA GLY A 18 -9.03 35.64 -0.15
C GLY A 18 -10.18 35.61 0.86
N ASP A 19 -10.52 36.77 1.43
CA ASP A 19 -11.65 36.91 2.36
C ASP A 19 -12.99 36.70 1.62
N LEU A 20 -13.15 37.25 0.42
CA LEU A 20 -14.37 37.10 -0.37
C LEU A 20 -14.64 35.63 -0.72
N ILE A 21 -13.63 34.88 -1.16
CA ILE A 21 -13.84 33.47 -1.55
C ILE A 21 -14.13 32.57 -0.34
N TYR A 22 -13.54 32.88 0.82
CA TYR A 22 -13.67 32.08 2.04
C TYR A 22 -14.98 32.41 2.78
N ASP A 23 -15.20 33.68 3.10
CA ASP A 23 -16.31 34.11 3.95
C ASP A 23 -17.68 33.98 3.26
N ASN A 24 -17.68 33.90 1.91
CA ASN A 24 -18.90 33.67 1.12
C ASN A 24 -19.07 32.21 0.66
N PHE A 25 -18.26 31.27 1.18
CA PHE A 25 -18.34 29.84 0.85
C PHE A 25 -18.29 29.56 -0.66
N ILE A 26 -17.53 30.37 -1.40
CA ILE A 26 -17.35 30.17 -2.85
C ILE A 26 -16.63 28.85 -3.09
N TYR A 27 -15.66 28.54 -2.21
CA TYR A 27 -15.01 27.25 -2.14
C TYR A 27 -15.10 26.70 -0.72
N ASP A 28 -15.19 25.38 -0.64
CA ASP A 28 -14.83 24.58 0.52
C ASP A 28 -14.01 23.39 0.02
N ILE A 29 -13.44 22.59 0.93
CA ILE A 29 -12.59 21.46 0.55
C ILE A 29 -13.36 20.45 -0.31
N CYS A 30 -14.62 20.14 0.01
CA CYS A 30 -15.44 19.21 -0.79
C CYS A 30 -15.65 19.72 -2.23
N LYS A 31 -16.01 20.99 -2.41
CA LYS A 31 -16.15 21.62 -3.74
C LYS A 31 -14.83 21.61 -4.50
N ILE A 32 -13.69 21.76 -3.81
CA ILE A 32 -12.37 21.67 -4.44
C ILE A 32 -12.12 20.24 -4.94
N LEU A 33 -12.43 19.22 -4.14
CA LEU A 33 -12.34 17.80 -4.55
C LEU A 33 -13.25 17.53 -5.76
N ASP A 34 -14.51 18.00 -5.71
CA ASP A 34 -15.47 17.86 -6.81
C ASP A 34 -14.94 18.49 -8.11
N LEU A 35 -14.35 19.68 -8.02
CA LEU A 35 -13.75 20.35 -9.18
C LEU A 35 -12.62 19.52 -9.77
N CYS A 36 -11.76 18.97 -8.90
CA CYS A 36 -10.63 18.14 -9.31
C CYS A 36 -11.09 16.88 -10.04
N ILE A 37 -12.04 16.14 -9.50
CA ILE A 37 -12.53 14.91 -10.15
C ILE A 37 -13.32 15.19 -11.44
N LEU A 38 -14.13 16.25 -11.47
CA LEU A 38 -14.96 16.58 -12.63
C LEU A 38 -14.18 17.22 -13.79
N TYR A 39 -13.20 18.09 -13.50
CA TYR A 39 -12.51 18.90 -14.51
C TYR A 39 -11.01 18.61 -14.64
N GLY A 40 -10.44 17.78 -13.76
CA GLY A 40 -9.01 17.47 -13.72
C GLY A 40 -8.47 16.89 -15.02
N ILE A 41 -9.15 15.89 -15.58
CA ILE A 41 -8.69 15.17 -16.77
C ILE A 41 -8.49 16.12 -17.96
N SER A 42 -9.37 17.11 -18.12
CA SER A 42 -9.40 18.00 -19.29
C SER A 42 -8.71 19.34 -19.04
N ASN A 43 -8.64 19.81 -17.79
CA ASN A 43 -8.23 21.16 -17.46
C ASN A 43 -7.19 21.24 -16.33
N SER A 44 -6.44 20.15 -16.08
CA SER A 44 -5.46 20.06 -14.98
C SER A 44 -4.57 21.32 -14.81
N PRO A 45 -3.90 21.87 -15.85
CA PRO A 45 -3.05 23.06 -15.65
C PRO A 45 -3.81 24.31 -15.20
N LEU A 46 -5.07 24.46 -15.63
CA LEU A 46 -5.91 25.58 -15.21
C LEU A 46 -6.37 25.40 -13.76
N LEU A 47 -6.74 24.17 -13.39
CA LEU A 47 -7.13 23.83 -12.02
C LEU A 47 -5.94 23.96 -11.07
N GLU A 48 -4.76 23.48 -11.42
CA GLU A 48 -3.55 23.64 -10.60
C GLU A 48 -3.28 25.13 -10.31
N ARG A 49 -3.37 25.98 -11.34
CA ARG A 49 -3.19 27.43 -11.18
C ARG A 49 -4.30 28.06 -10.33
N LEU A 50 -5.54 27.61 -10.51
CA LEU A 50 -6.69 28.03 -9.70
C LEU A 50 -6.47 27.70 -8.24
N LEU A 51 -6.16 26.44 -7.92
CA LEU A 51 -5.97 25.97 -6.55
C LEU A 51 -4.75 26.61 -5.91
N SER A 52 -3.64 26.73 -6.66
CA SER A 52 -2.47 27.50 -6.21
C SER A 52 -2.83 28.94 -5.85
N CYS A 53 -3.69 29.59 -6.63
CA CYS A 53 -4.18 30.93 -6.32
C CYS A 53 -5.04 30.94 -5.05
N VAL A 54 -6.00 30.02 -4.92
CA VAL A 54 -6.90 29.91 -3.76
C VAL A 54 -6.11 29.71 -2.47
N PHE A 55 -5.24 28.70 -2.41
CA PHE A 55 -4.47 28.37 -1.20
C PHE A 55 -3.39 29.42 -0.87
N THR A 56 -2.83 30.12 -1.87
CA THR A 56 -1.87 31.20 -1.62
C THR A 56 -2.54 32.45 -1.06
N HIS A 57 -3.71 32.82 -1.58
CA HIS A 57 -4.41 34.04 -1.19
C HIS A 57 -5.29 33.86 0.05
N GLN A 58 -5.63 32.62 0.38
CA GLN A 58 -6.35 32.27 1.59
C GLN A 58 -5.72 31.03 2.26
N PRO A 59 -4.76 31.23 3.18
CA PRO A 59 -4.11 30.13 3.88
C PRO A 59 -5.02 29.34 4.80
N LYS A 60 -6.18 29.87 5.22
CA LYS A 60 -7.13 29.15 6.09
C LYS A 60 -7.59 27.82 5.48
N TYR A 61 -7.61 27.69 4.15
CA TYR A 61 -7.92 26.41 3.50
C TYR A 61 -6.94 25.28 3.86
N TYR A 62 -5.70 25.57 4.29
CA TYR A 62 -4.82 24.53 4.83
C TYR A 62 -5.27 24.01 6.20
N ASN A 63 -5.88 24.87 7.03
CA ASN A 63 -6.48 24.43 8.29
C ASN A 63 -7.70 23.55 8.01
N ASP A 64 -8.58 23.98 7.10
CA ASP A 64 -9.74 23.20 6.68
C ASP A 64 -9.31 21.86 6.06
N LEU A 65 -8.24 21.85 5.26
CA LEU A 65 -7.67 20.63 4.69
C LEU A 65 -7.10 19.71 5.78
N SER A 66 -6.50 20.28 6.82
CA SER A 66 -6.04 19.52 7.99
C SER A 66 -7.22 18.90 8.74
N GLU A 67 -8.30 19.63 8.96
CA GLU A 67 -9.51 19.05 9.58
C GLU A 67 -10.13 17.97 8.69
N PHE A 68 -10.19 18.20 7.38
CA PHE A 68 -10.63 17.21 6.40
C PHE A 68 -9.76 15.94 6.45
N SER A 69 -8.43 16.06 6.55
CA SER A 69 -7.57 14.88 6.64
C SER A 69 -7.85 14.05 7.89
N LEU A 70 -8.17 14.65 9.04
CA LEU A 70 -8.63 13.89 10.23
C LEU A 70 -9.96 13.17 10.00
N SER A 71 -10.88 13.80 9.27
CA SER A 71 -12.15 13.16 8.94
C SER A 71 -11.92 11.90 8.09
N LEU A 72 -10.93 11.89 7.20
CA LEU A 72 -10.58 10.71 6.39
C LEU A 72 -10.07 9.54 7.24
N PHE A 73 -9.30 9.79 8.33
CA PHE A 73 -8.97 8.71 9.28
C PHE A 73 -10.23 8.07 9.88
N SER A 74 -11.25 8.88 10.16
CA SER A 74 -12.53 8.38 10.66
C SER A 74 -13.27 7.59 9.58
N VAL A 75 -13.21 8.02 8.31
CA VAL A 75 -13.74 7.25 7.17
C VAL A 75 -13.09 5.87 7.07
N LEU A 76 -11.75 5.80 7.10
CA LEU A 76 -11.00 4.53 7.05
C LEU A 76 -11.39 3.61 8.22
N LYS A 77 -11.48 4.16 9.43
CA LYS A 77 -11.89 3.40 10.62
C LYS A 77 -13.33 2.87 10.48
N ASN A 78 -14.27 3.70 10.06
CA ASN A 78 -15.67 3.29 9.90
C ASN A 78 -15.82 2.21 8.82
N LEU A 79 -15.04 2.29 7.74
CA LEU A 79 -14.99 1.25 6.70
C LEU A 79 -14.47 -0.07 7.26
N GLU A 80 -13.40 -0.05 8.06
CA GLU A 80 -12.86 -1.25 8.71
C GLU A 80 -13.82 -1.86 9.72
N GLU A 81 -14.53 -1.03 10.49
CA GLU A 81 -15.56 -1.48 11.42
C GLU A 81 -16.71 -2.17 10.67
N LYS A 82 -17.17 -1.58 9.56
CA LYS A 82 -18.20 -2.18 8.69
C LYS A 82 -17.74 -3.50 8.07
N LEU A 83 -16.47 -3.62 7.73
CA LEU A 83 -15.87 -4.85 7.18
C LEU A 83 -15.48 -5.87 8.26
N GLY A 84 -15.56 -5.51 9.55
CA GLY A 84 -15.15 -6.39 10.65
C GLY A 84 -13.64 -6.61 10.74
N VAL A 85 -12.82 -5.70 10.21
CA VAL A 85 -11.35 -5.80 10.13
C VAL A 85 -10.61 -4.71 10.93
N SER A 86 -11.30 -4.09 11.88
CA SER A 86 -10.72 -3.04 12.72
C SER A 86 -9.65 -3.58 13.68
N GLU A 87 -8.60 -2.78 13.89
CA GLU A 87 -7.46 -3.10 14.74
C GLU A 87 -7.90 -3.27 16.21
N GLY A 88 -7.48 -4.35 16.87
CA GLY A 88 -7.82 -4.62 18.27
C GLY A 88 -9.02 -5.53 18.52
N MET A 89 -9.65 -6.10 17.48
CA MET A 89 -10.49 -7.31 17.63
C MET A 89 -9.60 -8.55 17.86
N LEU A 90 -8.85 -8.57 18.96
CA LEU A 90 -8.14 -9.74 19.51
C LEU A 90 -9.10 -10.71 20.21
N VAL A 91 -10.37 -10.74 19.80
CA VAL A 91 -11.24 -11.85 20.18
C VAL A 91 -11.02 -12.91 19.11
N PRO A 92 -10.49 -14.10 19.45
CA PRO A 92 -10.55 -15.21 18.51
C PRO A 92 -12.00 -15.32 18.04
N CYS A 93 -12.24 -15.20 16.74
CA CYS A 93 -13.56 -15.38 16.11
C CYS A 93 -14.10 -16.82 16.26
N SER A 94 -13.78 -17.50 17.36
CA SER A 94 -14.34 -18.79 17.75
C SER A 94 -15.72 -18.67 18.40
N LEU A 95 -16.23 -17.47 18.68
CA LEU A 95 -17.51 -17.28 19.38
C LEU A 95 -18.37 -16.09 18.90
N ALA A 96 -18.00 -15.43 17.79
CA ALA A 96 -18.94 -14.55 17.09
C ALA A 96 -19.88 -15.44 16.26
N SER A 97 -20.99 -15.78 16.90
CA SER A 97 -22.20 -16.37 16.33
C SER A 97 -22.47 -15.88 14.91
N GLU A 98 -22.56 -16.83 13.97
CA GLU A 98 -22.99 -16.65 12.58
C GLU A 98 -22.21 -15.57 11.81
N GLU A 99 -21.47 -16.00 10.78
CA GLU A 99 -21.06 -15.09 9.71
C GLU A 99 -22.27 -14.23 9.32
N SER A 100 -22.31 -12.97 9.75
CA SER A 100 -23.27 -12.04 9.18
C SER A 100 -22.80 -11.86 7.74
N LYS A 101 -23.32 -12.70 6.84
CA LYS A 101 -23.05 -12.61 5.42
C LYS A 101 -23.45 -11.21 5.01
N MET A 102 -22.47 -10.34 4.81
CA MET A 102 -22.72 -9.02 4.25
C MET A 102 -23.46 -9.22 2.94
N SER A 103 -24.56 -8.49 2.76
CA SER A 103 -25.31 -8.58 1.52
C SER A 103 -24.50 -7.98 0.37
N LEU A 104 -24.84 -8.38 -0.86
CA LEU A 104 -24.21 -7.81 -2.06
C LEU A 104 -24.51 -6.32 -2.21
N GLU A 105 -25.66 -5.86 -1.72
CA GLU A 105 -26.05 -4.45 -1.67
C GLU A 105 -25.15 -3.67 -0.70
N GLU A 106 -24.96 -4.16 0.53
CA GLU A 106 -24.06 -3.54 1.51
C GLU A 106 -22.60 -3.51 1.01
N LEU A 107 -22.17 -4.57 0.32
CA LEU A 107 -20.84 -4.61 -0.31
C LEU A 107 -20.71 -3.54 -1.41
N GLY A 108 -21.74 -3.41 -2.24
CA GLY A 108 -21.82 -2.37 -3.27
C GLY A 108 -21.71 -0.97 -2.67
N ASP A 109 -22.51 -0.67 -1.64
CA ASP A 109 -22.49 0.61 -0.94
C ASP A 109 -21.11 0.94 -0.35
N ILE A 110 -20.41 -0.07 0.19
CA ILE A 110 -19.05 0.10 0.74
C ILE A 110 -18.06 0.44 -0.38
N ILE A 111 -18.07 -0.32 -1.48
CA ILE A 111 -17.14 -0.10 -2.60
C ILE A 111 -17.41 1.25 -3.27
N GLU A 112 -18.67 1.63 -3.47
CA GLU A 112 -19.04 2.93 -4.04
C GLU A 112 -18.62 4.09 -3.12
N TYR A 113 -18.79 3.94 -1.81
CA TYR A 113 -18.32 4.94 -0.86
C TYR A 113 -16.79 5.07 -0.82
N MET A 114 -16.07 3.95 -0.92
CA MET A 114 -14.62 3.95 -1.05
C MET A 114 -14.19 4.65 -2.35
N MET A 115 -14.88 4.37 -3.47
CA MET A 115 -14.61 5.00 -4.75
C MET A 115 -14.77 6.51 -4.69
N ASP A 116 -15.91 6.99 -4.17
CA ASP A 116 -16.16 8.43 -4.01
C ASP A 116 -15.06 9.11 -3.16
N SER A 117 -14.67 8.48 -2.06
CA SER A 117 -13.67 8.99 -1.13
C SER A 117 -12.27 9.05 -1.75
N PHE A 118 -11.79 7.93 -2.31
CA PHE A 118 -10.40 7.82 -2.76
C PHE A 118 -10.19 8.38 -4.17
N CYS A 119 -11.13 8.23 -5.10
CA CYS A 119 -10.98 8.83 -6.43
C CYS A 119 -10.99 10.36 -6.35
N SER A 120 -11.84 10.94 -5.50
CA SER A 120 -11.88 12.40 -5.30
C SER A 120 -10.61 12.93 -4.66
N LEU A 121 -10.11 12.23 -3.63
CA LEU A 121 -8.84 12.58 -2.98
C LEU A 121 -7.65 12.42 -3.94
N GLN A 122 -7.59 11.32 -4.68
CA GLN A 122 -6.55 11.08 -5.69
C GLN A 122 -6.52 12.22 -6.72
N ALA A 123 -7.68 12.54 -7.33
CA ALA A 123 -7.76 13.60 -8.32
C ALA A 123 -7.29 14.95 -7.76
N PHE A 124 -7.63 15.26 -6.51
CA PHE A 124 -7.17 16.47 -5.84
C PHE A 124 -5.65 16.50 -5.64
N LEU A 125 -5.05 15.42 -5.13
CA LEU A 125 -3.60 15.38 -4.88
C LEU A 125 -2.78 15.39 -6.16
N THR A 126 -3.26 14.76 -7.24
CA THR A 126 -2.61 14.81 -8.54
C THR A 126 -2.63 16.23 -9.14
N ILE A 127 -3.71 17.00 -8.94
CA ILE A 127 -3.83 18.38 -9.48
C ILE A 127 -3.14 19.40 -8.59
N PHE A 128 -3.14 19.18 -7.27
CA PHE A 128 -2.53 20.08 -6.30
C PHE A 128 -1.59 19.32 -5.34
N PRO A 129 -0.41 18.89 -5.81
CA PRO A 129 0.51 18.06 -5.01
C PRO A 129 1.01 18.72 -3.72
N LYS A 130 0.96 20.06 -3.62
CA LYS A 130 1.28 20.80 -2.38
C LYS A 130 0.43 20.35 -1.19
N ALA A 131 -0.79 19.87 -1.43
CA ALA A 131 -1.63 19.33 -0.37
C ALA A 131 -1.03 18.09 0.31
N CYS A 132 -0.18 17.32 -0.36
CA CYS A 132 0.42 16.10 0.19
C CYS A 132 1.15 16.34 1.52
N GLU A 133 1.72 17.53 1.76
CA GLU A 133 2.36 17.86 3.06
C GLU A 133 1.38 17.79 4.22
N THR A 134 0.13 18.23 4.00
CA THR A 134 -0.90 18.22 5.04
C THR A 134 -1.31 16.80 5.43
N PHE A 135 -1.21 15.85 4.49
CA PHE A 135 -1.48 14.43 4.72
C PHE A 135 -0.28 13.72 5.34
N HIS A 136 0.93 14.00 4.82
CA HIS A 136 2.18 13.42 5.31
C HIS A 136 2.47 13.76 6.78
N VAL A 137 2.19 15.00 7.22
CA VAL A 137 2.35 15.41 8.63
C VAL A 137 1.56 14.53 9.62
N LYS A 138 0.58 13.76 9.14
CA LYS A 138 -0.25 12.87 9.95
C LYS A 138 -0.05 11.39 9.62
N ASP A 139 0.98 11.05 8.85
CA ASP A 139 1.27 9.69 8.40
C ASP A 139 0.08 9.02 7.68
N PHE A 140 -0.67 9.81 6.89
CA PHE A 140 -1.86 9.31 6.20
C PHE A 140 -1.54 8.15 5.25
N GLU A 141 -0.38 8.21 4.59
CA GLU A 141 0.12 7.15 3.72
C GLU A 141 0.35 5.82 4.44
N LEU A 142 0.81 5.84 5.70
CA LEU A 142 0.97 4.63 6.52
C LEU A 142 -0.39 4.09 7.00
N ARG A 143 -1.32 5.00 7.27
CA ARG A 143 -2.70 4.60 7.57
C ARG A 143 -3.40 3.99 6.36
N LEU A 144 -3.09 4.46 5.15
CA LEU A 144 -3.61 3.90 3.90
C LEU A 144 -3.05 2.51 3.62
N SER A 145 -1.76 2.27 3.82
CA SER A 145 -1.16 0.95 3.61
C SER A 145 -1.78 -0.10 4.54
N SER A 146 -1.88 0.21 5.85
CA SER A 146 -2.52 -0.65 6.84
C SER A 146 -4.04 -0.83 6.63
N PHE A 147 -4.74 0.17 6.09
CA PHE A 147 -6.13 0.03 5.67
C PHE A 147 -6.24 -0.96 4.50
N TYR A 148 -5.39 -0.79 3.48
CA TYR A 148 -5.40 -1.61 2.28
C TYR A 148 -5.16 -3.08 2.61
N GLU A 149 -4.15 -3.37 3.43
CA GLU A 149 -3.82 -4.73 3.86
C GLU A 149 -5.03 -5.46 4.47
N ARG A 150 -5.83 -4.75 5.27
CA ARG A 150 -6.95 -5.33 6.01
C ARG A 150 -8.24 -5.38 5.20
N ALA A 151 -8.56 -4.29 4.51
CA ALA A 151 -9.84 -4.13 3.82
C ALA A 151 -9.88 -4.87 2.48
N VAL A 152 -8.81 -4.80 1.68
CA VAL A 152 -8.82 -5.33 0.30
C VAL A 152 -8.98 -6.84 0.25
N PRO A 153 -8.23 -7.65 1.04
CA PRO A 153 -8.44 -9.10 1.03
C PRO A 153 -9.86 -9.49 1.44
N LYS A 154 -10.46 -8.77 2.39
CA LYS A 154 -11.84 -9.03 2.84
C LYS A 154 -12.86 -8.72 1.75
N LEU A 155 -12.71 -7.60 1.05
CA LEU A 155 -13.57 -7.23 -0.08
C LEU A 155 -13.43 -8.23 -1.23
N VAL A 156 -12.20 -8.65 -1.54
CA VAL A 156 -11.92 -9.64 -2.58
C VAL A 156 -12.53 -11.00 -2.22
N ASP A 157 -12.40 -11.45 -0.98
CA ASP A 157 -13.02 -12.68 -0.46
C ASP A 157 -14.54 -12.67 -0.68
N HIS A 158 -15.23 -11.58 -0.31
CA HIS A 158 -16.67 -11.44 -0.54
C HIS A 158 -17.07 -11.40 -2.04
N LEU A 159 -16.17 -10.94 -2.91
CA LEU A 159 -16.36 -10.93 -4.36
C LEU A 159 -15.96 -12.24 -5.05
N SER A 160 -15.51 -13.26 -4.30
CA SER A 160 -15.20 -14.57 -4.86
C SER A 160 -16.46 -15.20 -5.48
N THR A 161 -16.24 -15.94 -6.57
CA THR A 161 -17.32 -16.57 -7.34
C THR A 161 -17.34 -18.07 -7.08
N ASP A 162 -18.54 -18.64 -7.00
CA ASP A 162 -18.76 -20.09 -6.88
C ASP A 162 -19.38 -20.64 -8.16
N LYS A 163 -19.07 -21.91 -8.49
CA LYS A 163 -19.56 -22.58 -9.71
C LYS A 163 -21.09 -22.73 -9.78
N GLU A 164 -21.76 -22.66 -8.63
CA GLU A 164 -23.22 -22.78 -8.52
C GLU A 164 -23.96 -21.42 -8.51
N MET A 165 -23.23 -20.31 -8.61
CA MET A 165 -23.78 -18.95 -8.50
C MET A 165 -24.61 -18.56 -9.73
N GLN A 166 -25.68 -17.78 -9.51
CA GLN A 166 -26.55 -17.33 -10.59
C GLN A 166 -25.83 -16.32 -11.51
N LEU A 167 -26.15 -16.34 -12.81
CA LEU A 167 -25.49 -15.48 -13.80
C LEU A 167 -25.63 -13.98 -13.50
N GLU A 168 -26.77 -13.56 -12.95
CA GLU A 168 -27.01 -12.16 -12.57
C GLU A 168 -26.13 -11.74 -11.39
N GLU A 169 -26.00 -12.59 -10.37
CA GLU A 169 -25.11 -12.35 -9.22
C GLU A 169 -23.64 -12.30 -9.66
N LEU A 170 -23.22 -13.19 -10.56
CA LEU A 170 -21.87 -13.16 -11.15
C LEU A 170 -21.59 -11.86 -11.90
N ALA A 171 -22.58 -11.32 -12.62
CA ALA A 171 -22.44 -10.05 -13.34
C ALA A 171 -22.26 -8.87 -12.35
N ILE A 172 -23.04 -8.84 -11.27
CA ILE A 172 -22.91 -7.80 -10.24
C ILE A 172 -21.55 -7.90 -9.53
N LYS A 173 -21.12 -9.11 -9.13
CA LYS A 173 -19.78 -9.28 -8.51
C LYS A 173 -18.65 -8.85 -9.44
N ARG A 174 -18.78 -9.08 -10.76
CA ARG A 174 -17.80 -8.59 -11.74
C ARG A 174 -17.75 -7.07 -11.77
N GLU A 175 -18.89 -6.39 -11.85
CA GLU A 175 -18.96 -4.93 -11.82
C GLU A 175 -18.35 -4.36 -10.52
N LEU A 176 -18.66 -4.98 -9.38
CA LEU A 176 -18.10 -4.58 -8.10
C LEU A 176 -16.58 -4.81 -8.02
N ARG A 177 -16.06 -5.86 -8.65
CA ARG A 177 -14.62 -6.10 -8.74
C ARG A 177 -13.93 -5.03 -9.60
N GLU A 178 -14.50 -4.68 -10.75
CA GLU A 178 -13.96 -3.59 -11.58
C GLU A 178 -13.93 -2.27 -10.79
N LYS A 179 -14.99 -1.98 -10.03
CA LYS A 179 -15.04 -0.83 -9.13
C LYS A 179 -13.99 -0.91 -8.01
N LEU A 180 -13.79 -2.09 -7.41
CA LEU A 180 -12.76 -2.30 -6.39
C LEU A 180 -11.35 -2.11 -6.96
N ASP A 181 -11.08 -2.53 -8.19
CA ASP A 181 -9.77 -2.32 -8.81
C ASP A 181 -9.49 -0.84 -9.05
N VAL A 182 -10.50 -0.04 -9.41
CA VAL A 182 -10.37 1.42 -9.46
C VAL A 182 -10.03 1.99 -8.07
N VAL A 183 -10.71 1.54 -7.02
CA VAL A 183 -10.41 1.94 -5.64
C VAL A 183 -8.98 1.60 -5.24
N ARG A 184 -8.54 0.38 -5.54
CA ARG A 184 -7.17 -0.09 -5.23
C ARG A 184 -6.14 0.80 -5.91
N LEU A 185 -6.30 1.05 -7.21
CA LEU A 185 -5.43 1.95 -7.97
C LEU A 185 -5.45 3.38 -7.40
N SER A 186 -6.60 3.91 -6.99
CA SER A 186 -6.69 5.23 -6.38
C SER A 186 -5.91 5.30 -5.06
N ILE A 187 -6.01 4.30 -4.18
CA ILE A 187 -5.26 4.25 -2.91
C ILE A 187 -3.75 4.19 -3.17
N LEU A 188 -3.31 3.30 -4.06
CA LEU A 188 -1.90 3.18 -4.44
C LEU A 188 -1.36 4.48 -5.05
N THR A 189 -2.18 5.15 -5.87
CA THR A 189 -1.84 6.45 -6.45
C THR A 189 -1.75 7.54 -5.40
N ILE A 190 -2.67 7.62 -4.44
CA ILE A 190 -2.58 8.59 -3.33
C ILE A 190 -1.28 8.41 -2.55
N PHE A 191 -0.95 7.17 -2.18
CA PHE A 191 0.31 6.84 -1.52
C PHE A 191 1.48 7.34 -2.37
N ARG A 192 1.49 6.99 -3.66
CA ARG A 192 2.53 7.41 -4.60
C ARG A 192 2.66 8.93 -4.73
N GLU A 193 1.56 9.68 -4.80
CA GLU A 193 1.58 11.14 -4.90
C GLU A 193 2.20 11.78 -3.66
N ILE A 194 1.96 11.22 -2.47
CA ILE A 194 2.60 11.66 -1.24
C ILE A 194 4.11 11.39 -1.30
N LEU A 195 4.53 10.14 -1.59
CA LEU A 195 5.96 9.79 -1.71
C LEU A 195 6.66 10.63 -2.78
N ASN A 196 6.03 10.80 -3.94
CA ASN A 196 6.53 11.63 -5.02
C ASN A 196 6.74 13.04 -4.53
N TYR A 197 5.73 13.66 -3.92
CA TYR A 197 5.80 15.05 -3.51
C TYR A 197 6.82 15.28 -2.38
N ILE A 198 6.86 14.42 -1.37
CA ILE A 198 7.71 14.58 -0.20
C ILE A 198 9.17 14.21 -0.52
N CYS A 199 9.38 13.07 -1.17
CA CYS A 199 10.71 12.47 -1.29
C CYS A 199 11.33 12.60 -2.70
N LEU A 200 10.53 12.45 -3.76
CA LEU A 200 11.05 12.32 -5.13
C LEU A 200 10.96 13.61 -5.94
N SER A 201 10.19 14.60 -5.49
CA SER A 201 9.95 15.81 -6.26
C SER A 201 11.15 16.77 -6.21
N PRO A 202 11.45 17.45 -7.32
CA PRO A 202 12.46 18.50 -7.38
C PRO A 202 11.83 19.80 -6.87
N LYS A 203 11.47 19.88 -5.58
CA LYS A 203 11.05 21.16 -4.93
C LYS A 203 12.10 22.28 -5.07
N GLU A 204 13.32 21.92 -5.43
CA GLU A 204 14.47 22.80 -5.55
C GLU A 204 15.07 22.62 -6.94
N ASP A 205 15.50 23.73 -7.56
CA ASP A 205 16.23 23.71 -8.82
C ASP A 205 17.35 22.66 -8.70
N ALA A 206 17.37 21.70 -9.63
CA ALA A 206 18.21 20.50 -9.57
C ALA A 206 19.73 20.77 -9.43
N SER A 207 20.15 22.03 -9.57
CA SER A 207 21.51 22.53 -9.38
C SER A 207 21.92 22.80 -7.93
N ASP A 208 20.99 22.87 -6.96
CA ASP A 208 21.27 23.35 -5.59
C ASP A 208 20.79 22.40 -4.48
N LEU A 209 20.42 21.17 -4.82
CA LEU A 209 20.00 20.16 -3.84
C LEU A 209 21.20 19.80 -2.97
N ASN A 210 21.24 20.38 -1.77
CA ASN A 210 22.34 20.15 -0.84
C ASN A 210 22.27 18.70 -0.31
N ALA A 211 23.43 18.15 0.05
CA ALA A 211 23.53 16.75 0.49
C ALA A 211 22.65 16.43 1.72
N LYS A 212 22.36 17.43 2.56
CA LYS A 212 21.52 17.28 3.75
C LYS A 212 20.04 17.07 3.37
N THR A 213 19.51 17.91 2.49
CA THR A 213 18.13 17.78 1.99
C THR A 213 17.92 16.48 1.22
N LEU A 214 18.94 16.02 0.47
CA LEU A 214 18.89 14.70 -0.16
C LEU A 214 18.80 13.57 0.87
N SER A 215 19.62 13.65 1.93
CA SER A 215 19.60 12.66 3.02
C SER A 215 18.25 12.61 3.73
N GLU A 216 17.65 13.75 4.05
CA GLU A 216 16.33 13.84 4.69
C GLU A 216 15.22 13.21 3.82
N LYS A 217 15.29 13.41 2.50
CA LYS A 217 14.37 12.78 1.53
C LYS A 217 14.53 11.27 1.46
N ILE A 218 15.77 10.77 1.50
CA ILE A 218 16.05 9.32 1.50
C ILE A 218 15.59 8.68 2.80
N GLU A 219 15.84 9.33 3.94
CA GLU A 219 15.43 8.86 5.25
C GLU A 219 13.90 8.78 5.33
N SER A 220 13.20 9.83 4.90
CA SER A 220 11.73 9.84 4.82
C SER A 220 11.20 8.74 3.89
N PHE A 221 11.78 8.59 2.70
CA PHE A 221 11.39 7.54 1.75
C PHE A 221 11.63 6.14 2.31
N SER A 222 12.78 5.93 2.96
CA SER A 222 13.14 4.67 3.60
C SER A 222 12.18 4.34 4.73
N HIS A 223 11.94 5.30 5.64
CA HIS A 223 11.01 5.14 6.76
C HIS A 223 9.60 4.73 6.29
N ILE A 224 9.06 5.43 5.28
CA ILE A 224 7.73 5.13 4.76
C ILE A 224 7.68 3.72 4.15
N LEU A 225 8.65 3.35 3.31
CA LEU A 225 8.65 2.01 2.70
C LEU A 225 8.89 0.90 3.72
N THR A 226 9.87 1.07 4.61
CA THR A 226 10.18 0.13 5.70
C THR A 226 8.95 -0.14 6.57
N SER A 227 8.14 0.89 6.85
CA SER A 227 6.89 0.74 7.61
C SER A 227 5.82 -0.01 6.81
N SER A 228 5.75 0.20 5.50
CA SER A 228 4.79 -0.49 4.62
C SER A 228 5.20 -1.91 4.21
N VAL A 229 6.44 -2.35 4.47
CA VAL A 229 6.90 -3.72 4.18
C VAL A 229 6.16 -4.77 5.04
N GLU A 230 5.62 -4.40 6.19
CA GLU A 230 4.73 -5.27 7.00
C GLU A 230 3.46 -5.68 6.25
N GLU A 231 2.98 -4.77 5.41
CA GLU A 231 1.70 -4.87 4.72
C GLU A 231 1.92 -5.62 3.39
N LYS A 232 1.95 -6.96 3.45
CA LYS A 232 2.38 -7.84 2.34
C LYS A 232 1.52 -7.70 1.09
N VAL A 233 0.19 -7.65 1.22
CA VAL A 233 -0.74 -7.48 0.10
C VAL A 233 -0.55 -6.09 -0.50
N PHE A 234 -0.50 -5.05 0.34
CA PHE A 234 -0.28 -3.67 -0.11
C PHE A 234 1.05 -3.52 -0.86
N ILE A 235 2.17 -3.96 -0.27
CA ILE A 235 3.49 -3.71 -0.84
C ILE A 235 3.71 -4.50 -2.14
N THR A 236 3.07 -5.66 -2.27
CA THR A 236 3.08 -6.46 -3.50
C THR A 236 2.36 -5.71 -4.63
N ASP A 237 1.13 -5.24 -4.38
CA ASP A 237 0.34 -4.49 -5.37
C ASP A 237 0.97 -3.13 -5.69
N TYR A 238 1.56 -2.46 -4.69
CA TYR A 238 2.29 -1.21 -4.86
C TYR A 238 3.51 -1.40 -5.77
N ASN A 239 4.36 -2.40 -5.50
CA ASN A 239 5.55 -2.67 -6.31
C ASN A 239 5.21 -3.12 -7.74
N ALA A 240 4.07 -3.79 -7.94
CA ALA A 240 3.56 -4.11 -9.27
C ALA A 240 3.14 -2.85 -10.06
N SER A 241 2.63 -1.82 -9.36
CA SER A 241 2.17 -0.57 -9.96
C SER A 241 3.30 0.46 -10.15
N TYR A 242 4.25 0.49 -9.21
CA TYR A 242 5.35 1.45 -9.16
C TYR A 242 6.66 0.73 -8.83
N ASP A 243 7.50 0.52 -9.85
CA ASP A 243 8.77 -0.18 -9.71
C ASP A 243 9.76 0.61 -8.83
N LEU A 244 10.07 0.08 -7.66
CA LEU A 244 11.05 0.64 -6.72
C LEU A 244 12.44 0.79 -7.34
N SER A 245 12.79 0.01 -8.36
CA SER A 245 14.07 0.11 -9.05
C SER A 245 14.27 1.48 -9.69
N ALA A 246 13.21 2.09 -10.22
CA ALA A 246 13.25 3.41 -10.84
C ALA A 246 13.56 4.50 -9.79
N ASP A 247 12.95 4.40 -8.61
CA ASP A 247 13.16 5.37 -7.51
C ASP A 247 14.57 5.24 -6.92
N ILE A 248 15.07 4.02 -6.76
CA ILE A 248 16.44 3.77 -6.31
C ILE A 248 17.45 4.34 -7.29
N LEU A 249 17.18 4.21 -8.60
CA LEU A 249 18.02 4.80 -9.65
C LEU A 249 18.00 6.33 -9.59
N TYR A 250 16.84 6.94 -9.33
CA TYR A 250 16.74 8.39 -9.12
C TYR A 250 17.64 8.87 -7.97
N PHE A 251 17.64 8.21 -6.81
CA PHE A 251 18.53 8.55 -5.71
C PHE A 251 20.01 8.26 -6.03
N LYS A 252 20.28 7.17 -6.77
CA LYS A 252 21.63 6.80 -7.21
C LYS A 252 22.28 7.89 -8.05
N GLU A 253 21.54 8.43 -9.02
CA GLU A 253 22.01 9.50 -9.89
C GLU A 253 22.35 10.79 -9.12
N LYS A 254 21.77 10.97 -7.94
CA LYS A 254 22.04 12.09 -7.02
C LYS A 254 23.19 11.83 -6.04
N GLY A 255 23.86 10.68 -6.13
CA GLY A 255 25.03 10.34 -5.32
C GLY A 255 24.71 9.88 -3.89
N ALA A 256 23.49 9.38 -3.66
CA ALA A 256 23.04 8.86 -2.39
C ALA A 256 23.74 7.55 -1.98
N ASP A 257 23.86 7.31 -0.67
CA ASP A 257 24.07 5.95 -0.16
C ASP A 257 22.74 5.19 -0.24
N LEU A 258 22.75 4.05 -0.91
CA LEU A 258 21.55 3.28 -1.25
C LEU A 258 21.42 2.02 -0.42
N THR A 259 22.34 1.77 0.52
CA THR A 259 22.43 0.51 1.26
C THR A 259 21.08 0.12 1.88
N THR A 260 20.42 1.07 2.57
CA THR A 260 19.08 0.86 3.15
C THR A 260 18.03 0.57 2.08
N LEU A 261 18.00 1.35 1.00
CA LEU A 261 17.02 1.18 -0.09
C LEU A 261 17.20 -0.14 -0.83
N THR A 262 18.43 -0.62 -0.99
CA THR A 262 18.70 -1.94 -1.57
C THR A 262 18.19 -3.06 -0.70
N PHE A 263 18.34 -2.97 0.63
CA PHE A 263 17.76 -3.97 1.55
C PHE A 263 16.23 -3.94 1.53
N ILE A 264 15.62 -2.76 1.47
CA ILE A 264 14.16 -2.63 1.33
C ILE A 264 13.71 -3.29 0.03
N LYS A 265 14.39 -3.03 -1.09
CA LYS A 265 14.08 -3.66 -2.38
C LYS A 265 14.15 -5.18 -2.31
N GLU A 266 15.23 -5.73 -1.75
CA GLU A 266 15.38 -7.18 -1.58
C GLU A 266 14.29 -7.78 -0.69
N ALA A 267 13.88 -7.07 0.37
CA ALA A 267 12.77 -7.50 1.23
C ALA A 267 11.45 -7.54 0.45
N VAL A 268 11.16 -6.49 -0.35
CA VAL A 268 9.95 -6.46 -1.20
C VAL A 268 9.98 -7.56 -2.26
N GLU A 269 11.11 -7.77 -2.94
CA GLU A 269 11.27 -8.86 -3.91
C GLU A 269 11.06 -10.24 -3.26
N SER A 270 11.54 -10.44 -2.04
CA SER A 270 11.31 -11.66 -1.26
C SER A 270 9.82 -11.89 -0.98
N ILE A 271 9.10 -10.86 -0.53
CA ILE A 271 7.65 -10.92 -0.26
C ILE A 271 6.87 -11.23 -1.56
N VAL A 272 7.19 -10.54 -2.65
CA VAL A 272 6.55 -10.76 -3.96
C VAL A 272 6.75 -12.21 -4.41
N ASN A 273 7.94 -12.77 -4.22
CA ASN A 273 8.23 -14.16 -4.55
C ASN A 273 7.48 -15.15 -3.64
N GLU A 274 7.32 -14.84 -2.35
CA GLU A 274 6.55 -15.66 -1.39
C GLU A 274 5.07 -15.72 -1.78
N VAL A 275 4.45 -14.56 -2.05
CA VAL A 275 3.06 -14.44 -2.49
C VAL A 275 2.84 -15.15 -3.82
N SER A 276 3.77 -14.99 -4.77
CA SER A 276 3.70 -15.68 -6.08
C SER A 276 3.85 -17.19 -5.93
N SER A 277 4.75 -17.66 -5.06
CA SER A 277 4.95 -19.10 -4.82
C SER A 277 3.74 -19.75 -4.15
N SER A 278 3.05 -19.01 -3.27
CA SER A 278 1.79 -19.47 -2.68
C SER A 278 0.68 -19.68 -3.71
N MET A 279 0.75 -19.02 -4.88
CA MET A 279 -0.20 -19.23 -5.98
C MET A 279 0.14 -20.47 -6.83
N VAL A 280 1.42 -20.83 -6.95
CA VAL A 280 1.89 -21.89 -7.85
C VAL A 280 1.78 -23.29 -7.23
N LEU A 281 1.78 -23.41 -5.89
CA LEU A 281 1.76 -24.71 -5.21
C LEU A 281 0.39 -25.40 -5.19
N GLU A 282 -0.66 -24.79 -5.76
CA GLU A 282 -2.02 -25.33 -5.79
C GLU A 282 -2.50 -25.72 -7.21
N GLU A 283 -1.77 -25.38 -8.29
CA GLU A 283 -2.10 -25.81 -9.65
C GLU A 283 -1.50 -27.20 -9.96
N GLY A 284 -2.20 -28.22 -9.49
CA GLY A 284 -2.01 -29.60 -9.92
C GLY A 284 -2.74 -29.93 -11.21
N ASP A 285 -2.57 -29.16 -12.29
CA ASP A 285 -2.87 -29.57 -13.67
C ASP A 285 -2.16 -28.64 -14.68
N GLU A 286 -1.46 -29.22 -15.67
CA GLU A 286 -0.76 -28.45 -16.72
C GLU A 286 -1.77 -27.70 -17.62
N PRO A 287 -1.60 -26.38 -17.87
CA PRO A 287 -2.51 -25.65 -18.74
C PRO A 287 -2.21 -25.95 -20.22
N SER A 288 -3.27 -26.15 -20.99
CA SER A 288 -3.20 -26.38 -22.45
C SER A 288 -2.86 -25.10 -23.22
N GLU A 289 -2.22 -25.26 -24.39
CA GLU A 289 -1.69 -24.18 -25.26
C GLU A 289 -2.73 -23.10 -25.69
N GLU A 290 -4.03 -23.32 -25.46
CA GLU A 290 -5.09 -22.35 -25.79
C GLU A 290 -5.29 -21.26 -24.70
N GLU A 291 -4.89 -21.50 -23.43
CA GLU A 291 -4.97 -20.49 -22.35
C GLU A 291 -3.81 -19.48 -22.38
N GLU A 292 -2.68 -19.84 -23.01
CA GLU A 292 -1.50 -18.97 -23.10
C GLU A 292 -1.71 -17.76 -24.05
N ILE A 293 -2.68 -17.86 -24.95
CA ILE A 293 -2.97 -16.83 -25.96
C ILE A 293 -3.92 -15.75 -25.40
N ALA A 294 -4.76 -16.08 -24.41
CA ALA A 294 -5.66 -15.10 -23.77
C ALA A 294 -4.93 -14.19 -22.76
N LYS A 295 -3.88 -14.67 -22.08
CA LYS A 295 -3.11 -13.91 -21.07
C LYS A 295 -2.25 -12.78 -21.65
N LYS A 296 -2.01 -12.72 -22.98
CA LYS A 296 -1.11 -11.74 -23.59
C LYS A 296 -1.69 -10.35 -23.85
N ASN A 297 -2.99 -10.13 -23.57
CA ASN A 297 -3.65 -8.85 -23.87
C ASN A 297 -4.21 -8.10 -22.65
N GLU A 298 -3.93 -8.52 -21.42
CA GLU A 298 -4.35 -7.79 -20.21
C GLU A 298 -3.15 -7.15 -19.50
N VAL A 299 -3.15 -5.82 -19.46
CA VAL A 299 -2.21 -5.02 -18.67
C VAL A 299 -2.69 -5.02 -17.21
N GLY A 300 -1.83 -5.47 -16.29
CA GLY A 300 -1.95 -5.21 -14.85
C GLY A 300 -3.02 -6.03 -14.11
N GLN A 301 -2.81 -7.33 -13.92
CA GLN A 301 -3.56 -8.08 -12.92
C GLN A 301 -2.96 -7.82 -11.53
N LEU A 302 -3.60 -6.91 -10.79
CA LEU A 302 -3.49 -6.78 -9.34
C LEU A 302 -3.93 -8.11 -8.67
N TRP A 303 -3.43 -8.42 -7.46
CA TRP A 303 -3.69 -9.70 -6.77
C TRP A 303 -5.16 -10.15 -6.86
N LEU A 304 -5.39 -11.34 -7.42
CA LEU A 304 -6.66 -12.07 -7.44
C LEU A 304 -6.40 -13.45 -6.82
N PRO A 305 -7.04 -13.83 -5.70
CA PRO A 305 -7.06 -15.21 -5.25
C PRO A 305 -8.02 -16.00 -6.15
N ASN A 306 -7.59 -17.19 -6.58
CA ASN A 306 -8.39 -18.14 -7.35
C ASN A 306 -8.96 -19.24 -6.43
N GLU A 307 -10.03 -19.88 -6.94
CA GLU A 307 -11.05 -20.71 -6.27
C GLU A 307 -10.62 -21.70 -5.15
N GLY A 308 -11.26 -21.53 -3.97
CA GLY A 308 -11.86 -22.58 -3.13
C GLY A 308 -11.05 -23.82 -2.67
N VAL A 309 -10.74 -23.89 -1.37
CA VAL A 309 -10.47 -25.16 -0.67
C VAL A 309 -11.34 -25.28 0.60
N PRO A 310 -12.03 -26.41 0.85
CA PRO A 310 -12.86 -26.59 2.04
C PRO A 310 -12.02 -26.92 3.29
N PHE A 311 -12.44 -26.37 4.43
CA PHE A 311 -11.88 -26.62 5.76
C PHE A 311 -11.92 -28.12 6.12
N GLY A 312 -10.74 -28.73 6.24
CA GLY A 312 -10.55 -30.07 6.79
C GLY A 312 -10.40 -30.04 8.31
N ASP A 313 -11.44 -30.48 9.00
CA ASP A 313 -11.52 -30.69 10.44
C ASP A 313 -10.45 -31.70 10.91
N THR A 314 -9.58 -31.33 11.86
CA THR A 314 -8.75 -32.31 12.60
C THR A 314 -8.79 -32.03 14.10
N SER A 315 -9.88 -32.45 14.72
CA SER A 315 -9.90 -32.74 16.15
C SER A 315 -9.02 -33.96 16.46
N GLY A 316 -8.17 -33.84 17.49
CA GLY A 316 -7.74 -34.95 18.33
C GLY A 316 -6.42 -35.63 17.98
N MET A 317 -5.48 -35.56 18.93
CA MET A 317 -4.87 -36.79 19.41
C MET A 317 -3.34 -36.69 19.47
N ASN A 318 -2.55 -37.39 18.66
CA ASN A 318 -1.39 -38.09 19.23
C ASN A 318 -0.12 -38.00 18.39
N GLY A 319 1.01 -37.72 19.05
CA GLY A 319 2.32 -38.23 18.66
C GLY A 319 3.49 -37.28 18.86
N TYR A 320 4.17 -37.39 20.01
CA TYR A 320 5.53 -36.90 20.18
C TYR A 320 6.45 -37.47 19.08
N TYR A 321 6.92 -36.62 18.18
CA TYR A 321 8.15 -36.85 17.43
C TYR A 321 8.99 -35.57 17.46
N ALA A 322 10.11 -35.66 18.18
CA ALA A 322 11.13 -34.62 18.22
C ALA A 322 11.89 -34.63 16.88
N GLY A 323 11.66 -33.59 16.09
CA GLY A 323 12.52 -33.18 14.98
C GLY A 323 12.75 -31.68 15.11
N GLN A 324 13.92 -31.28 15.62
CA GLN A 324 14.30 -29.87 15.73
C GLN A 324 14.39 -29.25 14.32
N THR A 325 13.41 -28.44 13.97
CA THR A 325 13.56 -27.37 12.98
C THR A 325 13.79 -26.08 13.77
N ASN A 326 14.91 -25.38 13.54
CA ASN A 326 15.24 -24.09 14.16
C ASN A 326 14.33 -22.96 13.62
N SER A 327 13.01 -23.06 13.81
CA SER A 327 12.11 -21.92 13.68
C SER A 327 12.05 -21.22 15.04
N LEU A 328 12.49 -19.96 15.08
CA LEU A 328 12.31 -19.10 16.25
C LEU A 328 10.81 -18.98 16.54
N SER A 329 10.43 -19.07 17.81
CA SER A 329 9.05 -18.86 18.22
C SER A 329 8.64 -17.38 17.99
N PRO A 330 7.34 -17.08 17.77
CA PRO A 330 6.88 -15.71 17.58
C PRO A 330 7.32 -14.75 18.69
N VAL A 331 7.41 -15.24 19.93
CA VAL A 331 7.84 -14.47 21.11
C VAL A 331 9.33 -14.12 21.07
N GLU A 332 10.17 -15.03 20.57
CA GLU A 332 11.61 -14.77 20.42
C GLU A 332 11.88 -13.78 19.29
N VAL A 333 11.11 -13.86 18.20
CA VAL A 333 11.19 -12.88 17.10
C VAL A 333 10.82 -11.49 17.59
N GLU A 334 9.73 -11.33 18.34
CA GLU A 334 9.36 -10.01 18.89
C GLU A 334 10.39 -9.48 19.88
N SER A 335 10.98 -10.33 20.72
CA SER A 335 12.04 -9.90 21.63
C SER A 335 13.30 -9.42 20.89
N LEU A 336 13.64 -10.05 19.76
CA LEU A 336 14.76 -9.62 18.92
C LEU A 336 14.43 -8.33 18.17
N VAL A 337 13.18 -8.20 17.70
CA VAL A 337 12.70 -6.99 17.03
C VAL A 337 12.77 -5.80 17.96
N SER A 338 12.24 -5.90 19.17
CA SER A 338 12.36 -4.84 20.18
C SER A 338 13.82 -4.51 20.50
N GLY A 339 14.70 -5.51 20.60
CA GLY A 339 16.12 -5.27 20.87
C GLY A 339 16.86 -4.55 19.73
N VAL A 340 16.51 -4.82 18.47
CA VAL A 340 17.06 -4.11 17.31
C VAL A 340 16.44 -2.71 17.19
N GLN A 341 15.15 -2.57 17.49
CA GLN A 341 14.43 -1.31 17.43
C GLN A 341 14.85 -0.34 18.54
N ASP A 342 15.27 -0.86 19.72
CA ASP A 342 15.91 -0.07 20.78
C ASP A 342 17.25 0.55 20.34
N LEU A 343 17.96 -0.09 19.41
CA LEU A 343 19.23 0.38 18.85
C LEU A 343 19.04 1.24 17.60
N PHE A 344 18.00 0.96 16.82
CA PHE A 344 17.67 1.62 15.55
C PHE A 344 16.16 1.94 15.52
N PRO A 345 15.71 2.98 16.25
CA PRO A 345 14.29 3.31 16.37
C PRO A 345 13.66 3.74 15.05
N GLU A 346 14.46 4.19 14.09
CA GLU A 346 14.04 4.59 12.74
C GLU A 346 13.63 3.39 11.86
N LEU A 347 13.95 2.15 12.26
CA LEU A 347 13.60 0.94 11.52
C LEU A 347 12.24 0.38 11.99
N GLY A 348 11.33 0.20 11.04
CA GLY A 348 10.03 -0.44 11.28
C GLY A 348 10.16 -1.89 11.72
N SER A 349 9.26 -2.32 12.62
CA SER A 349 9.31 -3.65 13.25
C SER A 349 9.28 -4.80 12.25
N GLY A 350 8.60 -4.64 11.13
CA GLY A 350 8.43 -5.65 10.09
C GLY A 350 9.62 -5.83 9.21
N PHE A 351 10.24 -4.71 8.83
CA PHE A 351 11.52 -4.76 8.15
C PHE A 351 12.53 -5.50 9.02
N ILE A 352 12.57 -5.21 10.33
CA ILE A 352 13.42 -5.95 11.27
C ILE A 352 13.02 -7.44 11.31
N LYS A 353 11.72 -7.76 11.40
CA LYS A 353 11.20 -9.15 11.36
C LYS A 353 11.67 -9.88 10.09
N GLU A 354 11.60 -9.22 8.94
CA GLU A 354 11.94 -9.81 7.65
C GLU A 354 13.46 -9.94 7.46
N CYS A 355 14.25 -8.97 7.91
CA CYS A 355 15.71 -9.10 7.99
C CYS A 355 16.13 -10.29 8.87
N LEU A 356 15.48 -10.46 10.04
CA LEU A 356 15.75 -11.59 10.93
C LEU A 356 15.38 -12.94 10.28
N ARG A 357 14.27 -12.99 9.53
CA ARG A 357 13.89 -14.18 8.76
C ARG A 357 14.91 -14.49 7.66
N SER A 358 15.33 -13.49 6.89
CA SER A 358 16.33 -13.64 5.83
C SER A 358 17.66 -14.18 6.38
N ILE A 359 18.15 -13.63 7.50
CA ILE A 359 19.39 -14.08 8.16
C ILE A 359 19.26 -15.54 8.64
N ASN A 360 18.10 -15.91 9.22
CA ASN A 360 17.88 -17.28 9.69
C ASN A 360 17.81 -18.28 8.51
N SER A 361 17.21 -17.88 7.41
CA SER A 361 17.17 -18.67 6.16
C SER A 361 18.58 -18.89 5.59
N GLN A 362 19.47 -17.89 5.60
CA GLN A 362 20.86 -18.06 5.16
C GLN A 362 21.69 -18.97 6.09
N ASN A 363 21.45 -18.93 7.40
CA ASN A 363 22.09 -19.84 8.36
C ASN A 363 21.66 -21.30 8.14
N ALA A 364 20.40 -21.54 7.75
CA ALA A 364 19.91 -22.87 7.43
C ALA A 364 20.61 -23.47 6.19
N THR A 365 20.80 -22.69 5.12
CA THR A 365 21.48 -23.14 3.89
C THR A 365 22.97 -23.46 4.11
N THR A 366 23.63 -22.70 4.99
CA THR A 366 25.05 -22.91 5.33
C THR A 366 25.26 -24.21 6.12
N THR A 367 24.27 -24.61 6.93
CA THR A 367 24.33 -25.84 7.75
C THR A 367 24.11 -27.09 6.89
N THR A 368 23.29 -27.04 5.85
CA THR A 368 23.07 -28.16 4.92
C THR A 368 24.30 -28.47 4.05
N THR A 369 25.12 -27.45 3.78
CA THR A 369 26.31 -27.58 2.94
C THR A 369 27.51 -28.18 3.69
N THR A 370 27.53 -28.08 5.02
CA THR A 370 28.58 -28.67 5.86
C THR A 370 28.33 -30.14 6.23
N THR A 371 27.11 -30.65 6.09
CA THR A 371 26.79 -32.06 6.43
C THR A 371 27.05 -33.05 5.30
N THR A 372 27.22 -32.60 4.05
CA THR A 372 27.43 -33.48 2.88
C THR A 372 28.91 -33.82 2.60
N THR A 373 29.87 -33.28 3.36
CA THR A 373 31.31 -33.47 3.09
C THR A 373 32.04 -34.44 4.03
N THR A 374 31.36 -35.14 4.95
CA THR A 374 32.03 -35.97 5.99
C THR A 374 31.77 -37.49 5.93
N THR A 375 31.26 -38.04 4.84
CA THR A 375 31.06 -39.51 4.69
C THR A 375 31.74 -40.10 3.46
N THR A 376 33.06 -39.96 3.34
CA THR A 376 33.85 -40.79 2.39
C THR A 376 35.33 -40.92 2.76
N THR A 377 35.71 -41.26 3.99
CA THR A 377 37.06 -41.83 4.21
C THR A 377 37.13 -42.66 5.50
N THR A 378 36.95 -43.99 5.41
CA THR A 378 37.78 -45.01 6.10
C THR A 378 37.22 -46.43 5.92
N ARG A 379 37.77 -47.21 4.99
CA ARG A 379 37.87 -48.67 5.18
C ARG A 379 39.05 -49.28 4.43
N ARG A 380 40.17 -49.35 5.16
CA ARG A 380 41.27 -50.32 5.15
C ARG A 380 41.38 -51.28 3.95
N GLU A 381 42.48 -51.13 3.21
CA GLU A 381 43.24 -52.24 2.64
C GLU A 381 43.93 -53.05 3.75
N LYS A 382 43.78 -54.37 3.71
CA LYS A 382 44.82 -55.34 4.09
C LYS A 382 44.74 -56.51 3.11
N ILE A 383 45.78 -56.60 2.32
CA ILE A 383 46.11 -57.63 1.33
C ILE A 383 46.63 -58.89 2.10
N PRO A 384 46.61 -60.07 1.47
CA PRO A 384 47.89 -60.63 1.02
C PRO A 384 47.98 -60.91 -0.49
#